data_AF-R9JFX9-F1
#
_entry.id   AF-R9JFX9-F1
#
_cell.length_a   1.000
_cell.length_b   1.000
_cell.length_c   1.000
_cell.angle_alpha   90.00
_cell.angle_beta   90.00
_cell.angle_gamma   90.00
#
_symmetry.space_group_name_H-M   'P 1'
#
loop_
_entity.id
_entity.type
_entity.pdbx_description
1 polymer ?
#
loop_
_entity_poly.entity_id
_entity_poly.type
_entity_poly.pdbx_seq_one_letter_code
_entity_poly.pdbx_strand_id
1 'polypeptide(L)'
;MNITGVAKSHHAGIPKPSSKKEWKLSDSLREQIAGYAREDAAQNVYMGNKFLALRKSEVAKVAPDRAALMGKVDMKTIREADERRLHLLFGEPYEAEFQSGAVHVYDGNGDEVLTYTAGVGWHEKESKAETQVHGAMKAAYFDAFRAARQEINAGAVEMQGGFDARA
;
A
#
# COMPACT_ATOMS: atom_id res chain seq x y z
N MET A 1 29.70 -15.97 -36.68
CA MET A 1 29.55 -16.79 -35.46
C MET A 1 28.34 -16.26 -34.71
N ASN A 2 27.35 -17.11 -34.48
CA ASN A 2 26.03 -16.76 -33.96
C ASN A 2 26.10 -16.44 -32.46
N ILE A 3 25.37 -15.41 -32.04
CA ILE A 3 25.24 -14.95 -30.66
C ILE A 3 24.20 -15.86 -30.01
N THR A 4 24.65 -16.84 -29.22
CA THR A 4 23.77 -17.77 -28.52
C THR A 4 23.04 -17.01 -27.40
N GLY A 5 21.73 -16.90 -27.54
CA GLY A 5 20.85 -16.29 -26.54
C GLY A 5 20.97 -17.00 -25.19
N VAL A 6 21.14 -16.22 -24.13
CA VAL A 6 21.05 -16.69 -22.75
C VAL A 6 19.61 -17.13 -22.51
N ALA A 7 19.43 -18.45 -22.38
CA ALA A 7 18.17 -19.06 -22.03
C ALA A 7 17.74 -18.61 -20.63
N LYS A 8 16.54 -18.03 -20.54
CA LYS A 8 15.82 -17.81 -19.30
C LYS A 8 15.69 -19.17 -18.60
N SER A 9 16.35 -19.37 -17.47
CA SER A 9 16.05 -20.50 -16.59
C SER A 9 14.69 -20.24 -15.97
N HIS A 10 13.68 -20.93 -16.49
CA HIS A 10 12.38 -21.07 -15.85
C HIS A 10 12.60 -21.74 -14.50
N HIS A 11 12.63 -20.96 -13.41
CA HIS A 11 12.49 -21.52 -12.07
C HIS A 11 11.11 -22.18 -12.00
N ALA A 12 11.13 -23.50 -12.05
CA ALA A 12 9.97 -24.34 -11.76
C ALA A 12 9.38 -23.92 -10.41
N GLY A 13 8.07 -23.67 -10.41
CA GLY A 13 7.35 -23.09 -9.28
C GLY A 13 7.61 -23.82 -7.97
N ILE A 14 8.44 -23.21 -7.12
CA ILE A 14 8.39 -23.44 -5.69
C ILE A 14 7.04 -22.89 -5.24
N PRO A 15 6.17 -23.67 -4.59
CA PRO A 15 4.92 -23.14 -4.06
C PRO A 15 5.29 -22.10 -2.99
N LYS A 16 5.18 -20.83 -3.36
CA LYS A 16 5.34 -19.69 -2.46
C LYS A 16 4.44 -19.91 -1.24
N PRO A 17 4.94 -19.78 0.00
CA PRO A 17 4.09 -19.84 1.18
C PRO A 17 3.18 -18.60 1.22
N SER A 18 2.07 -18.64 0.49
CA SER A 18 0.99 -17.65 0.52
C SER A 18 0.18 -17.81 1.81
N SER A 19 0.80 -17.49 2.95
CA SER A 19 0.12 -17.50 4.25
C SER A 19 0.01 -16.11 4.89
N LYS A 20 0.22 -15.03 4.14
CA LYS A 20 -0.33 -13.72 4.53
C LYS A 20 -1.80 -13.69 4.13
N LYS A 21 -2.70 -13.64 5.13
CA LYS A 21 -4.15 -13.42 4.93
C LYS A 21 -4.34 -12.30 3.90
N GLU A 22 -4.95 -12.60 2.76
CA GLU A 22 -5.39 -11.59 1.81
C GLU A 22 -6.24 -10.56 2.55
N TRP A 23 -5.77 -9.31 2.59
CA TRP A 23 -6.53 -8.24 3.21
C TRP A 23 -7.82 -8.01 2.43
N LYS A 24 -8.93 -7.87 3.15
CA LYS A 24 -10.25 -7.58 2.59
C LYS A 24 -10.93 -6.50 3.41
N LEU A 25 -11.65 -5.62 2.72
CA LEU A 25 -12.42 -4.56 3.34
C LEU A 25 -13.69 -5.14 3.99
N SER A 26 -13.59 -5.47 5.29
CA SER A 26 -14.69 -6.01 6.09
C SER A 26 -15.84 -5.02 6.31
N ASP A 27 -17.04 -5.53 6.60
CA ASP A 27 -18.22 -4.70 6.84
C ASP A 27 -18.04 -3.76 8.03
N SER A 28 -17.47 -4.24 9.14
CA SER A 28 -17.15 -3.41 10.30
C SER A 28 -16.18 -2.26 9.94
N LEU A 29 -15.18 -2.54 9.10
CA LEU A 29 -14.26 -1.49 8.64
C LEU A 29 -14.97 -0.48 7.70
N ARG A 30 -15.90 -0.94 6.86
CA ARG A 30 -16.73 -0.05 6.02
C ARG A 30 -17.61 0.86 6.88
N GLU A 31 -18.26 0.31 7.90
CA GLU A 31 -19.08 1.08 8.83
C GLU A 31 -18.26 2.14 9.56
N GLN A 32 -17.06 1.79 10.03
CA GLN A 32 -16.16 2.74 10.68
C GLN A 32 -15.71 3.86 9.73
N ILE A 33 -15.34 3.52 8.48
CA ILE A 33 -15.00 4.51 7.44
C ILE A 33 -16.20 5.42 7.16
N ALA A 34 -17.40 4.86 7.04
CA ALA A 34 -18.62 5.62 6.79
C ALA A 34 -19.00 6.54 7.97
N GLY A 35 -18.73 6.12 9.20
CA GLY A 35 -18.87 6.95 10.40
C GLY A 35 -17.96 8.17 10.35
N TYR A 36 -16.66 7.95 10.12
CA TYR A 36 -15.70 9.07 9.99
C TYR A 36 -16.02 9.99 8.81
N ALA A 37 -16.41 9.44 7.66
CA ALA A 37 -16.81 10.24 6.50
C ALA A 37 -18.02 11.15 6.78
N ARG A 38 -19.00 10.67 7.56
CA ARG A 38 -20.16 11.48 7.99
C ARG A 38 -19.77 12.59 8.96
N GLU A 39 -18.93 12.28 9.96
CA GLU A 39 -18.40 13.27 10.90
C GLU A 39 -17.62 14.38 10.16
N ASP A 40 -16.72 13.96 9.27
CA ASP A 40 -15.89 14.85 8.45
C ASP A 40 -16.75 15.71 7.51
N ALA A 41 -17.79 15.13 6.90
CA ALA A 41 -18.74 15.85 6.05
C ALA A 41 -19.50 16.95 6.79
N ALA A 42 -19.96 16.68 8.02
CA ALA A 42 -20.61 17.67 8.87
C ALA A 42 -19.68 18.85 9.23
N GLN A 43 -18.38 18.59 9.34
CA GLN A 43 -17.35 19.60 9.63
C GLN A 43 -16.77 20.28 8.39
N ASN A 44 -17.23 19.91 7.21
CA ASN A 44 -16.68 20.39 5.95
C ASN A 44 -15.18 20.06 5.74
N VAL A 45 -14.70 18.97 6.35
CA VAL A 45 -13.32 18.48 6.24
C VAL A 45 -13.32 17.26 5.31
N TYR A 46 -12.37 17.16 4.38
CA TYR A 46 -12.22 15.97 3.54
C TYR A 46 -11.03 15.14 3.99
N MET A 47 -11.26 13.85 4.28
CA MET A 47 -10.28 12.91 4.83
C MET A 47 -9.65 13.41 6.14
N GLY A 48 -10.47 13.49 7.18
CA GLY A 48 -10.04 13.93 8.50
C GLY A 48 -9.02 13.00 9.14
N ASN A 49 -8.42 13.49 10.24
CA ASN A 49 -7.31 12.81 10.92
C ASN A 49 -7.66 11.40 11.40
N LYS A 50 -8.92 11.15 11.80
CA LYS A 50 -9.38 9.82 12.22
C LYS A 50 -9.31 8.81 11.07
N PHE A 51 -9.78 9.19 9.88
CA PHE A 51 -9.69 8.35 8.69
C PHE A 51 -8.23 8.14 8.25
N LEU A 52 -7.40 9.19 8.28
CA LEU A 52 -5.99 9.07 7.92
C LEU A 52 -5.22 8.14 8.86
N ALA A 53 -5.47 8.23 10.17
CA ALA A 53 -4.88 7.33 11.17
C ALA A 53 -5.34 5.89 10.95
N LEU A 54 -6.64 5.68 10.70
CA LEU A 54 -7.18 4.36 10.38
C LEU A 54 -6.53 3.77 9.13
N ARG A 55 -6.44 4.54 8.04
CA ARG A 55 -5.79 4.13 6.79
C ARG A 55 -4.35 3.73 7.01
N LYS A 56 -3.59 4.52 7.77
CA LYS A 56 -2.20 4.18 8.13
C LYS A 56 -2.11 2.85 8.88
N SER A 57 -3.03 2.59 9.81
CA SER A 57 -3.06 1.35 10.60
C SER A 57 -3.41 0.12 9.76
N GLU A 58 -4.34 0.24 8.81
CA GLU A 58 -4.72 -0.87 7.92
C GLU A 58 -3.62 -1.20 6.91
N VAL A 59 -2.96 -0.17 6.36
CA VAL A 59 -1.81 -0.33 5.47
C VAL A 59 -0.64 -1.02 6.17
N ALA A 60 -0.37 -0.66 7.43
CA ALA A 60 0.68 -1.30 8.23
C ALA A 60 0.48 -2.82 8.44
N LYS A 61 -0.76 -3.33 8.36
CA LYS A 61 -1.04 -4.77 8.49
C LYS A 61 -0.59 -5.57 7.26
N VAL A 62 -0.59 -4.95 6.08
CA VAL A 62 -0.19 -5.58 4.81
C VAL A 62 1.22 -5.21 4.40
N ALA A 63 1.76 -4.12 4.96
CA ALA A 63 3.09 -3.63 4.66
C ALA A 63 4.17 -4.71 4.95
N PRO A 64 5.17 -4.86 4.07
CA PRO A 64 6.36 -5.64 4.38
C PRO A 64 7.15 -5.00 5.52
N ASP A 65 7.82 -5.82 6.34
CA ASP A 65 8.70 -5.33 7.40
C ASP A 65 10.03 -4.84 6.80
N ARG A 66 9.98 -3.63 6.23
CA ARG A 66 11.13 -2.99 5.56
C ARG A 66 12.25 -2.70 6.54
N ALA A 67 11.94 -2.39 7.80
CA ALA A 67 12.93 -2.13 8.83
C ALA A 67 13.78 -3.39 9.12
N ALA A 68 13.13 -4.56 9.24
CA ALA A 68 13.85 -5.82 9.38
C ALA A 68 14.72 -6.12 8.15
N LEU A 69 14.23 -5.85 6.93
CA LEU A 69 15.00 -6.05 5.70
C LEU A 69 16.24 -5.16 5.63
N MET A 70 16.09 -3.88 5.96
CA MET A 70 17.22 -2.94 6.00
C MET A 70 18.25 -3.34 7.08
N GLY A 71 17.80 -3.94 8.19
CA GLY A 71 18.69 -4.40 9.26
C GLY A 71 19.49 -5.67 8.95
N LYS A 72 19.11 -6.44 7.92
CA LYS A 72 19.80 -7.70 7.55
C LYS A 72 21.13 -7.50 6.82
N VAL A 73 21.40 -6.30 6.32
CA VAL A 73 22.54 -6.02 5.43
C VAL A 73 23.21 -4.71 5.80
N ASP A 74 24.53 -4.75 6.02
CA ASP A 74 25.33 -3.54 6.11
C ASP A 74 25.72 -3.01 4.71
N MET A 75 25.98 -1.71 4.61
CA MET A 75 26.27 -1.06 3.31
C MET A 75 27.49 -1.66 2.61
N LYS A 76 28.45 -2.20 3.38
CA LYS A 76 29.64 -2.83 2.84
C LYS A 76 29.28 -4.15 2.15
N THR A 77 28.44 -4.95 2.77
CA THR A 77 27.94 -6.22 2.23
C THR A 77 27.15 -6.00 0.96
N ILE A 78 26.30 -4.97 0.88
CA ILE A 78 25.52 -4.69 -0.34
C ILE A 78 26.42 -4.33 -1.52
N ARG A 79 27.49 -3.57 -1.29
CA ARG A 79 28.44 -3.15 -2.33
C ARG A 79 29.31 -4.29 -2.86
N GLU A 80 29.58 -5.28 -2.02
CA GLU A 80 30.52 -6.38 -2.30
C GLU A 80 29.80 -7.72 -2.58
N ALA A 81 28.48 -7.79 -2.37
CA ALA A 81 27.70 -8.99 -2.60
C ALA A 81 27.42 -9.21 -4.09
N ASP A 82 27.61 -10.44 -4.53
CA ASP A 82 27.05 -10.95 -5.78
C ASP A 82 25.57 -11.34 -5.57
N GLU A 83 24.84 -11.58 -6.67
CA GLU A 83 23.42 -11.94 -6.65
C GLU A 83 23.14 -13.16 -5.78
N ARG A 84 24.03 -14.16 -5.77
CA ARG A 84 23.89 -15.37 -4.95
C ARG A 84 23.92 -15.05 -3.46
N ARG A 85 24.81 -14.14 -3.04
CA ARG A 85 24.90 -13.73 -1.63
C ARG A 85 23.72 -12.86 -1.22
N LEU A 86 23.21 -11.99 -2.11
CA LEU A 86 21.98 -11.24 -1.85
C LEU A 86 20.78 -12.17 -1.65
N HIS A 87 20.62 -13.17 -2.52
CA HIS A 87 19.54 -14.16 -2.39
C HIS A 87 19.59 -14.91 -1.05
N LEU A 88 20.79 -15.29 -0.59
CA LEU A 88 20.96 -15.95 0.73
C LEU A 88 20.64 -15.02 1.91
N LEU A 89 20.95 -13.73 1.80
CA LEU A 89 20.77 -12.75 2.88
C LEU A 89 19.30 -12.38 3.09
N PHE A 90 18.57 -12.13 2.00
CA PHE A 90 17.16 -11.79 2.09
C PHE A 90 16.31 -13.02 2.31
N GLY A 91 16.54 -14.08 1.51
CA GLY A 91 15.91 -15.39 1.58
C GLY A 91 14.39 -15.35 1.40
N GLU A 92 13.76 -16.51 1.20
CA GLU A 92 12.30 -16.58 1.10
C GLU A 92 11.62 -15.97 2.36
N PRO A 93 10.56 -15.16 2.19
CA PRO A 93 9.79 -14.94 0.96
C PRO A 93 10.31 -13.81 0.05
N TYR A 94 11.51 -13.28 0.28
CA TYR A 94 12.06 -12.13 -0.44
C TYR A 94 13.13 -12.54 -1.45
N GLU A 95 13.08 -11.94 -2.64
CA GLU A 95 14.11 -12.09 -3.66
C GLU A 95 14.86 -10.76 -3.81
N ALA A 96 16.16 -10.82 -4.09
CA ALA A 96 16.96 -9.62 -4.29
C ALA A 96 17.84 -9.76 -5.52
N GLU A 97 17.84 -8.72 -6.35
CA GLU A 97 18.56 -8.68 -7.62
C GLU A 97 19.39 -7.41 -7.73
N PHE A 98 20.54 -7.51 -8.40
CA PHE A 98 21.36 -6.35 -8.73
C PHE A 98 21.03 -5.89 -10.14
N GLN A 99 20.38 -4.73 -10.28
CA GLN A 99 20.00 -4.17 -11.57
C GLN A 99 20.39 -2.69 -11.65
N SER A 100 20.93 -2.26 -12.79
CA SER A 100 21.25 -0.84 -13.05
C SER A 100 22.10 -0.14 -11.98
N GLY A 101 22.98 -0.87 -11.29
CA GLY A 101 23.80 -0.32 -10.20
C GLY A 101 23.11 -0.20 -8.84
N ALA A 102 21.92 -0.78 -8.68
CA ALA A 102 21.14 -0.79 -7.46
C ALA A 102 20.74 -2.22 -7.06
N VAL A 103 20.48 -2.43 -5.77
CA VAL A 103 19.89 -3.69 -5.27
C VAL A 103 18.40 -3.49 -5.13
N HIS A 104 17.62 -4.31 -5.83
CA HIS A 104 16.17 -4.32 -5.79
C HIS A 104 15.71 -5.52 -4.98
N VAL A 105 14.84 -5.32 -3.98
CA VAL A 105 14.29 -6.37 -3.13
C VAL A 105 12.80 -6.49 -3.42
N TYR A 106 12.40 -7.70 -3.79
CA TYR A 106 11.04 -8.09 -4.12
C TYR A 106 10.44 -8.93 -3.01
N ASP A 107 9.15 -8.76 -2.75
CA ASP A 107 8.40 -9.62 -1.83
C ASP A 107 7.97 -10.94 -2.47
N GLY A 108 7.31 -11.80 -1.68
CA GLY A 108 6.81 -13.08 -2.16
C GLY A 108 5.78 -12.97 -3.29
N ASN A 109 5.18 -11.80 -3.50
CA ASN A 109 4.26 -11.54 -4.61
C ASN A 109 4.98 -11.06 -5.88
N GLY A 110 6.30 -10.79 -5.79
CA GLY A 110 7.10 -10.20 -6.86
C GLY A 110 6.96 -8.68 -6.95
N ASP A 111 6.45 -8.02 -5.90
CA ASP A 111 6.41 -6.56 -5.83
C ASP A 111 7.75 -6.04 -5.31
N GLU A 112 8.33 -5.04 -5.98
CA GLU A 112 9.50 -4.34 -5.45
C GLU A 112 9.09 -3.57 -4.19
N VAL A 113 9.74 -3.86 -3.06
CA VAL A 113 9.41 -3.27 -1.76
C VAL A 113 10.52 -2.38 -1.20
N LEU A 114 11.75 -2.60 -1.65
CA LEU A 114 12.93 -1.82 -1.29
C LEU A 114 13.91 -1.73 -2.45
N THR A 115 14.55 -0.59 -2.59
CA THR A 115 15.69 -0.38 -3.50
C THR A 115 16.85 0.22 -2.72
N TYR A 116 18.06 -0.31 -2.87
CA TYR A 116 19.28 0.35 -2.40
C TYR A 116 20.09 0.88 -3.57
N THR A 117 20.39 2.17 -3.54
CA THR A 117 21.27 2.81 -4.52
C THR A 117 22.54 3.30 -3.83
N ALA A 118 23.70 2.89 -4.33
CA ALA A 118 24.97 3.33 -3.78
C ALA A 118 25.09 4.87 -3.79
N GLY A 119 25.42 5.45 -2.63
CA GLY A 119 25.51 6.91 -2.47
C GLY A 119 24.19 7.61 -2.15
N VAL A 120 23.04 6.95 -2.32
CA VAL A 120 21.71 7.50 -1.96
C VAL A 120 21.11 6.78 -0.75
N GLY A 121 21.29 5.46 -0.66
CA GLY A 121 20.78 4.63 0.43
C GLY A 121 19.51 3.86 0.06
N TRP A 122 18.71 3.53 1.08
CA TRP A 122 17.47 2.76 0.95
C TRP A 122 16.29 3.64 0.52
N HIS A 123 15.52 3.13 -0.42
CA HIS A 123 14.24 3.68 -0.88
C HIS A 123 13.14 2.66 -0.69
N GLU A 124 12.07 3.06 0.00
CA GLU A 124 10.88 2.25 0.13
C GLU A 124 10.01 2.35 -1.13
N LYS A 125 9.47 1.20 -1.54
CA LYS A 125 8.52 1.09 -2.65
C LYS A 125 7.21 0.53 -2.12
N GLU A 126 6.11 1.18 -2.46
CA GLU A 126 4.77 0.74 -2.09
C GLU A 126 4.43 -0.55 -2.86
N SER A 127 3.99 -1.57 -2.12
CA SER A 127 3.56 -2.85 -2.67
C SER A 127 2.15 -2.76 -3.27
N LYS A 128 1.77 -3.73 -4.10
CA LYS A 128 0.39 -3.78 -4.63
C LYS A 128 -0.63 -3.99 -3.52
N ALA A 129 -0.27 -4.73 -2.47
CA ALA A 129 -1.13 -4.94 -1.31
C ALA A 129 -1.43 -3.62 -0.59
N GLU A 130 -0.42 -2.77 -0.34
CA GLU A 130 -0.62 -1.44 0.25
C GLU A 130 -1.48 -0.56 -0.66
N THR A 131 -1.20 -0.56 -1.97
CA THR A 131 -1.99 0.17 -2.98
C THR A 131 -3.46 -0.26 -2.97
N GLN A 132 -3.73 -1.57 -2.86
CA GLN A 132 -5.08 -2.12 -2.80
C GLN A 132 -5.83 -1.64 -1.55
N VAL A 133 -5.18 -1.62 -0.38
CA VAL A 133 -5.76 -1.07 0.86
C VAL A 133 -6.08 0.41 0.66
N HIS A 134 -5.13 1.20 0.15
CA HIS A 134 -5.32 2.62 -0.11
C HIS A 134 -6.51 2.89 -1.03
N GLY A 135 -6.60 2.17 -2.14
CA GLY A 135 -7.69 2.30 -3.10
C GLY A 135 -9.05 1.94 -2.52
N ALA A 136 -9.16 0.77 -1.88
CA ALA A 136 -10.41 0.28 -1.30
C ALA A 136 -10.94 1.20 -0.19
N MET A 137 -10.07 1.65 0.72
CA MET A 137 -10.46 2.55 1.79
C MET A 137 -10.86 3.93 1.27
N LYS A 138 -10.13 4.46 0.28
CA LYS A 138 -10.44 5.76 -0.34
C LYS A 138 -11.77 5.74 -1.08
N ALA A 139 -12.08 4.68 -1.81
CA ALA A 139 -13.37 4.52 -2.49
C ALA A 139 -14.52 4.50 -1.48
N ALA A 140 -14.44 3.65 -0.45
CA ALA A 140 -15.47 3.55 0.58
C ALA A 140 -15.69 4.88 1.33
N TYR A 141 -14.59 5.59 1.65
CA TYR A 141 -14.69 6.91 2.26
C TYR A 141 -15.37 7.92 1.35
N PHE A 142 -14.95 7.98 0.08
CA PHE A 142 -15.47 8.94 -0.88
C PHE A 142 -16.98 8.77 -1.09
N ASP A 143 -17.44 7.53 -1.25
CA ASP A 143 -18.86 7.22 -1.43
C ASP A 143 -19.68 7.67 -0.22
N ALA A 144 -19.23 7.35 1.00
CA ALA A 144 -19.91 7.75 2.23
C ALA A 144 -19.89 9.27 2.46
N PHE A 145 -18.76 9.93 2.19
CA PHE A 145 -18.62 11.38 2.34
C PHE A 145 -19.54 12.13 1.37
N ARG A 146 -19.59 11.66 0.12
CA ARG A 146 -20.46 12.24 -0.91
C ARG A 146 -21.93 12.08 -0.54
N ALA A 147 -22.35 10.90 -0.09
CA ALA A 147 -23.71 10.65 0.36
C ALA A 147 -24.10 11.58 1.52
N ALA A 148 -23.24 11.68 2.54
CA ALA A 148 -23.47 12.55 3.70
C ALA A 148 -23.62 14.02 3.30
N ARG A 149 -22.80 14.51 2.35
CA ARG A 149 -22.93 15.88 1.85
C ARG A 149 -24.20 16.13 1.05
N GLN A 150 -24.63 15.15 0.26
CA GLN A 150 -25.89 15.25 -0.46
C GLN A 150 -27.07 15.38 0.50
N GLU A 151 -27.09 14.59 1.58
CA GLU A 151 -28.12 14.66 2.62
C GLU A 151 -28.12 16.01 3.35
N ILE A 152 -26.94 16.50 3.76
CA ILE A 152 -26.80 17.82 4.42
C ILE A 152 -27.30 18.93 3.50
N ASN A 153 -26.92 18.91 2.22
CA ASN A 153 -27.33 19.92 1.27
C ASN A 153 -28.84 19.85 0.95
N ALA A 154 -29.40 18.65 0.85
CA ALA A 154 -30.85 18.47 0.65
C ALA A 154 -31.66 19.01 1.83
N GLY A 155 -31.24 18.70 3.07
CA GLY A 155 -31.90 19.23 4.27
C GLY A 155 -31.81 20.76 4.39
N ALA A 156 -30.70 21.36 3.96
CA ALA A 156 -30.56 22.81 3.93
C ALA A 156 -31.53 23.47 2.93
N VAL A 157 -31.74 22.85 1.76
CA VAL A 157 -32.69 23.32 0.73
C VAL A 157 -34.14 23.22 1.22
N GLU A 158 -34.51 22.13 1.88
CA GLU A 158 -35.85 21.97 2.47
C GLU A 158 -36.15 23.00 3.57
N MET A 159 -35.15 23.31 4.41
CA MET A 159 -35.29 24.37 5.42
C MET A 159 -35.49 25.74 4.77
N GLN A 160 -34.72 26.11 3.73
CA GLN A 160 -34.89 27.40 3.06
C GLN A 160 -36.23 27.54 2.31
N GLY A 161 -36.68 26.48 1.62
CA GLY A 161 -37.96 26.50 0.90
C GLY A 161 -39.20 26.58 1.81
N GLY A 162 -39.10 26.13 3.06
CA GLY A 162 -40.17 26.23 4.05
C GLY A 162 -40.36 27.63 4.65
N PHE A 163 -39.33 28.49 4.60
CA PHE A 163 -39.42 29.88 5.09
C PHE A 163 -40.08 30.81 4.06
N ASP A 164 -39.90 30.58 2.76
CA ASP A 164 -40.44 31.44 1.70
C ASP A 164 -41.94 31.22 1.41
N ALA A 165 -42.55 30.14 1.90
CA ALA A 165 -43.96 29.81 1.64
C ALA A 165 -44.96 30.49 2.60
N ARG A 166 -44.56 31.51 3.36
CA ARG A 166 -45.38 32.18 4.39
C ARG A 166 -45.56 33.69 4.23
N ALA A 167 -45.24 34.28 3.06
CA ALA A 167 -45.47 35.70 2.77
C ALA A 167 -46.71 35.94 1.91
#